data_AF-A0A920QAD8-F1
#
_entry.id   AF-A0A920QAD8-F1
#
_cell.length_a   1.000
_cell.length_b   1.000
_cell.length_c   1.000
_cell.angle_alpha   90.00
_cell.angle_beta   90.00
_cell.angle_gamma   90.00
#
_symmetry.space_group_name_H-M   'P 1'
#
loop_
_entity.id
_entity.type
_entity.pdbx_description
1 polymer ?
#
loop_
_entity_poly.entity_id
_entity_poly.type
_entity_poly.pdbx_seq_one_letter_code
_entity_poly.pdbx_strand_id
1 'polypeptide(L)'
;MICASMAGISVFVTGGIGGVHRGSEKTMDISGDLMELARTNVAVVCAGIKSILDIPRTLEYLETQGVPVIGYRTDEFPAFYTTTSGYSVQSRINTSEEIASCMKVKWELGLEGGMVIANPVLREDAMDEEVIEEAILGP
;
A
#
# COMPACT_ATOMS: atom_id res chain seq x y z
N MET A 1 -11.08 -7.81 1.66
CA MET A 1 -11.75 -6.68 0.97
C MET A 1 -13.10 -7.09 0.43
N ILE A 2 -13.20 -8.18 -0.35
CA ILE A 2 -14.45 -8.83 -0.78
C ILE A 2 -15.60 -8.75 0.25
N CYS A 3 -15.45 -9.38 1.42
CA CYS A 3 -16.53 -9.40 2.42
C CYS A 3 -16.89 -8.02 2.96
N ALA A 4 -15.91 -7.12 3.11
CA ALA A 4 -16.16 -5.75 3.54
C ALA A 4 -17.01 -5.01 2.49
N SER A 5 -16.65 -5.13 1.21
CA SER A 5 -17.42 -4.55 0.11
C SER A 5 -18.84 -5.12 0.03
N MET A 6 -19.00 -6.45 0.16
CA MET A 6 -20.32 -7.10 0.21
C MET A 6 -21.19 -6.61 1.38
N ALA A 7 -20.55 -6.20 2.48
CA ALA A 7 -21.22 -5.63 3.65
C ALA A 7 -21.42 -4.10 3.58
N GLY A 8 -21.02 -3.44 2.48
CA GLY A 8 -21.08 -1.98 2.35
C GLY A 8 -20.02 -1.23 3.17
N ILE A 9 -18.95 -1.89 3.59
CA ILE A 9 -17.83 -1.30 4.34
C ILE A 9 -16.75 -0.88 3.36
N SER A 10 -16.50 0.42 3.26
CA SER A 10 -15.59 1.02 2.27
C SER A 10 -14.15 1.25 2.76
N VAL A 11 -13.86 1.02 4.04
CA VAL A 11 -12.53 1.23 4.64
C VAL A 11 -12.09 -0.02 5.38
N PHE A 12 -10.84 -0.43 5.17
CA PHE A 12 -10.20 -1.56 5.84
C PHE A 12 -8.82 -1.12 6.34
N VAL A 13 -8.42 -1.58 7.53
CA VAL A 13 -7.12 -1.27 8.13
C VAL A 13 -6.34 -2.56 8.36
N THR A 14 -5.06 -2.55 8.05
CA THR A 14 -4.13 -3.65 8.31
C THR A 14 -2.73 -3.11 8.60
N GLY A 15 -1.81 -3.97 9.04
CA GLY A 15 -0.41 -3.58 9.22
C GLY A 15 0.26 -3.25 7.89
N GLY A 16 0.31 -4.21 6.98
CA GLY A 16 0.92 -4.07 5.65
C GLY A 16 0.21 -4.97 4.66
N ILE A 17 -0.03 -4.49 3.45
CA ILE A 17 -0.62 -5.33 2.39
C ILE A 17 0.41 -6.35 1.89
N GLY A 18 -0.06 -7.39 1.20
CA GLY A 18 0.79 -8.19 0.33
C GLY A 18 1.26 -7.39 -0.89
N GLY A 19 2.11 -7.98 -1.71
CA GLY A 19 2.68 -7.31 -2.86
C GLY A 19 3.44 -8.25 -3.76
N VAL A 20 4.33 -7.69 -4.56
CA VAL A 20 5.26 -8.44 -5.40
C VAL A 20 6.41 -8.93 -4.52
N HIS A 21 6.73 -10.22 -4.58
CA HIS A 21 7.84 -10.77 -3.81
C HIS A 21 9.20 -10.46 -4.48
N ARG A 22 10.26 -10.40 -3.67
CA ARG A 22 11.65 -10.31 -4.17
C ARG A 22 11.96 -11.54 -5.03
N GLY A 23 12.52 -11.35 -6.23
CA GLY A 23 12.80 -12.44 -7.19
C GLY A 23 11.61 -12.89 -8.04
N SER A 24 10.48 -12.18 -7.96
CA SER A 24 9.25 -12.45 -8.74
C SER A 24 9.46 -12.44 -10.25
N GLU A 25 10.50 -11.80 -10.79
CA GLU A 25 10.81 -11.85 -12.22
C GLU A 25 11.12 -13.26 -12.72
N LYS A 26 11.40 -14.21 -11.81
CA LYS A 26 11.60 -15.63 -12.10
C LYS A 26 10.46 -16.51 -11.60
N THR A 27 9.86 -16.15 -10.46
CA THR A 27 8.91 -17.03 -9.75
C THR A 27 7.45 -16.69 -10.01
N MET A 28 7.15 -15.46 -10.44
CA MET A 28 5.78 -14.91 -10.52
C MET A 28 5.03 -14.94 -9.18
N ASP A 29 5.75 -14.94 -8.05
CA ASP A 29 5.14 -14.89 -6.71
C ASP A 29 4.64 -13.47 -6.40
N ILE A 30 3.34 -13.28 -6.59
CA ILE A 30 2.65 -11.99 -6.49
C ILE A 30 1.36 -12.20 -5.69
N SER A 31 1.17 -11.40 -4.65
CA SER A 31 -0.03 -11.47 -3.80
C SER A 31 -1.30 -11.16 -4.59
N GLY A 32 -2.35 -11.96 -4.36
CA GLY A 32 -3.70 -11.69 -4.85
C GLY A 32 -4.30 -10.38 -4.31
N ASP A 33 -3.73 -9.80 -3.25
CA ASP A 33 -4.12 -8.50 -2.72
C ASP A 33 -4.08 -7.40 -3.79
N LEU A 34 -3.09 -7.43 -4.70
CA LEU A 34 -2.94 -6.40 -5.73
C LEU A 34 -4.07 -6.44 -6.76
N MET A 35 -4.51 -7.64 -7.11
CA MET A 35 -5.67 -7.83 -8.00
C MET A 35 -6.99 -7.49 -7.31
N GLU A 36 -7.09 -7.77 -6.01
CA GLU A 36 -8.25 -7.40 -5.20
C GLU A 36 -8.36 -5.87 -5.05
N LEU A 37 -7.23 -5.18 -4.83
CA LEU A 37 -7.12 -3.72 -4.87
C LEU A 37 -7.53 -3.13 -6.22
N ALA A 38 -7.25 -3.82 -7.34
CA ALA A 38 -7.68 -3.36 -8.66
C ALA A 38 -9.20 -3.46 -8.88
N ARG A 39 -9.93 -4.27 -8.11
CA ARG A 39 -11.31 -4.68 -8.43
C ARG A 39 -12.35 -4.30 -7.38
N THR A 40 -11.96 -4.20 -6.12
CA THR A 40 -12.92 -4.08 -5.02
C THR A 40 -12.86 -2.69 -4.39
N ASN A 41 -14.01 -2.01 -4.32
CA ASN A 41 -14.17 -0.65 -3.82
C ASN A 41 -14.01 -0.56 -2.28
N VAL A 42 -12.78 -0.77 -1.82
CA VAL A 42 -12.37 -0.67 -0.42
C VAL A 42 -11.02 0.06 -0.36
N ALA A 43 -10.98 1.16 0.39
CA ALA A 43 -9.74 1.84 0.74
C ALA A 43 -9.02 1.07 1.85
N VAL A 44 -7.73 0.79 1.67
CA VAL A 44 -6.91 0.04 2.63
C VAL A 44 -5.88 0.97 3.25
N VAL A 45 -5.96 1.16 4.57
CA VAL A 45 -4.96 1.89 5.36
C VAL A 45 -3.92 0.92 5.89
N CYS A 46 -2.64 1.19 5.63
CA CYS A 46 -1.53 0.34 6.06
C CYS A 46 -0.20 1.12 6.13
N ALA A 47 0.82 0.52 6.74
CA ALA A 47 2.20 1.01 6.71
C ALA A 47 2.94 0.60 5.43
N GLY A 48 2.27 0.61 4.28
CA GLY A 48 2.81 0.16 3.00
C GLY A 48 2.68 -1.35 2.81
N ILE A 49 3.69 -1.98 2.21
CA ILE A 49 3.75 -3.44 2.01
C ILE A 49 4.70 -4.08 3.03
N LYS A 50 4.46 -5.34 3.41
CA LYS A 50 5.33 -6.06 4.37
C LYS A 50 6.79 -6.02 3.91
N SER A 51 7.74 -5.79 4.84
CA SER A 51 9.15 -5.51 4.52
C SER A 51 9.87 -6.58 3.69
N ILE A 52 9.41 -7.84 3.74
CA ILE A 52 9.96 -8.96 2.95
C ILE A 52 9.70 -8.86 1.44
N LEU A 53 8.89 -7.89 1.01
CA LEU A 53 8.44 -7.73 -0.36
C LEU A 53 9.32 -6.76 -1.16
N ASP A 54 9.02 -6.65 -2.45
CA ASP A 54 9.70 -5.78 -3.40
C ASP A 54 8.85 -4.51 -3.63
N ILE A 55 9.27 -3.41 -3.02
CA ILE A 55 8.57 -2.12 -3.08
C ILE A 55 8.48 -1.57 -4.51
N PRO A 56 9.59 -1.40 -5.26
CA PRO A 56 9.49 -0.79 -6.58
C PRO A 56 8.58 -1.60 -7.51
N ARG A 57 8.71 -2.95 -7.52
CA ARG A 57 7.82 -3.76 -8.36
C ARG A 57 6.37 -3.73 -7.90
N THR A 58 6.11 -3.61 -6.60
CA THR A 58 4.74 -3.51 -6.09
C THR A 58 4.11 -2.17 -6.49
N LEU A 59 4.84 -1.06 -6.40
CA LEU A 59 4.37 0.25 -6.84
C LEU A 59 4.08 0.26 -8.34
N GLU A 60 4.98 -0.29 -9.17
CA GLU A 60 4.78 -0.44 -10.62
C GLU A 60 3.56 -1.31 -10.95
N TYR A 61 3.33 -2.39 -10.19
CA TYR A 61 2.15 -3.24 -10.37
C TYR A 61 0.86 -2.47 -10.04
N LEU A 62 0.83 -1.76 -8.91
CA LEU A 62 -0.32 -0.95 -8.50
C LEU A 62 -0.60 0.17 -9.51
N GLU A 63 0.43 0.84 -10.01
CA GLU A 63 0.31 1.82 -11.09
C GLU A 63 -0.30 1.19 -12.35
N THR A 64 0.23 0.05 -12.79
CA THR A 64 -0.27 -0.68 -13.97
C THR A 64 -1.74 -1.06 -13.83
N GLN A 65 -2.18 -1.43 -12.61
CA GLN A 65 -3.56 -1.78 -12.31
C GLN A 65 -4.47 -0.56 -12.05
N GLY A 66 -3.93 0.66 -12.10
CA GLY A 66 -4.68 1.89 -11.83
C GLY A 66 -5.13 2.02 -10.37
N VAL A 67 -4.42 1.39 -9.42
CA VAL A 67 -4.69 1.50 -7.99
C VAL A 67 -3.97 2.73 -7.42
N PRO A 68 -4.69 3.73 -6.90
CA PRO A 68 -4.06 4.90 -6.30
C PRO A 68 -3.30 4.55 -5.01
N VAL A 69 -2.08 5.08 -4.88
CA VAL A 69 -1.24 5.00 -3.69
C VAL A 69 -1.06 6.39 -3.09
N ILE A 70 -1.72 6.62 -1.95
CA ILE A 70 -1.72 7.89 -1.22
C ILE A 70 -0.82 7.78 0.00
N GLY A 71 0.16 8.67 0.13
CA GLY A 71 0.90 8.88 1.37
C GLY A 71 0.12 9.81 2.31
N TYR A 72 -0.22 9.32 3.50
CA TYR A 72 -0.82 10.16 4.53
C TYR A 72 0.27 10.98 5.22
N ARG A 73 0.28 12.28 4.95
CA ARG A 73 1.25 13.26 5.48
C ARG A 73 2.72 12.94 5.14
N THR A 74 2.96 12.12 4.13
CA THR A 74 4.30 11.72 3.66
C THR A 74 4.36 11.76 2.13
N ASP A 75 5.52 12.12 1.60
CA ASP A 75 5.83 12.04 0.16
C ASP A 75 6.52 10.70 -0.20
N GLU A 76 6.88 9.93 0.81
CA GLU A 76 7.61 8.68 0.70
C GLU A 76 6.74 7.49 1.11
N PHE A 77 6.85 6.40 0.37
CA PHE A 77 6.17 5.15 0.65
C PHE A 77 6.85 4.46 1.86
N PRO A 78 6.13 4.14 2.93
CA PRO A 78 6.70 3.47 4.09
C PRO A 78 6.99 1.99 3.79
N ALA A 79 8.08 1.44 4.33
CA ALA A 79 8.46 0.03 4.19
C ALA A 79 8.10 -0.80 5.43
N PHE A 80 6.87 -0.61 5.92
CA PHE A 80 6.29 -1.30 7.08
C PHE A 80 6.98 -0.95 8.40
N TYR A 81 8.14 -1.53 8.71
CA TYR A 81 8.86 -1.23 9.96
C TYR A 81 9.67 0.06 9.93
N THR A 82 9.97 0.61 8.74
CA THR A 82 10.71 1.87 8.57
C THR A 82 9.78 2.95 8.03
N THR A 83 10.05 4.21 8.41
CA THR A 83 9.30 5.36 7.89
C THR A 83 9.65 5.71 6.45
N THR A 84 10.79 5.23 5.98
CA THR A 84 11.42 5.54 4.69
C THR A 84 11.71 4.26 3.92
N SER A 85 11.64 4.33 2.60
CA SER A 85 11.97 3.24 1.68
C SER A 85 12.80 3.67 0.47
N GLY A 86 13.08 4.96 0.30
CA GLY A 86 13.67 5.54 -0.90
C GLY A 86 12.72 5.63 -2.11
N TYR A 87 11.43 5.32 -1.96
CA TYR A 87 10.44 5.34 -3.04
C TYR A 87 9.29 6.31 -2.73
N SER A 88 8.89 7.13 -3.69
CA SER A 88 7.80 8.09 -3.51
C SER A 88 6.42 7.43 -3.59
N VAL A 89 5.45 8.01 -2.87
CA VAL A 89 4.03 7.77 -3.17
C VAL A 89 3.61 8.53 -4.42
N GLN A 90 2.48 8.14 -5.03
CA GLN A 90 1.93 8.87 -6.19
C GLN A 90 1.36 10.24 -5.79
N SER A 91 0.80 10.35 -4.58
CA SER A 91 0.22 11.59 -4.08
C SER A 91 0.29 11.66 -2.57
N ARG A 92 0.68 12.82 -2.03
CA ARG A 92 0.60 13.12 -0.60
C ARG A 92 -0.72 13.80 -0.28
N ILE A 93 -1.41 13.33 0.75
CA ILE A 93 -2.62 13.96 1.31
C ILE A 93 -2.44 14.12 2.82
N ASN A 94 -2.83 15.28 3.37
CA ASN A 94 -2.52 15.61 4.77
C ASN A 94 -3.70 15.38 5.74
N THR A 95 -4.92 15.19 5.22
CA THR A 95 -6.15 15.08 6.01
C THR A 95 -6.98 13.85 5.62
N SER A 96 -7.73 13.30 6.57
CA SER A 96 -8.64 12.17 6.33
C SER A 96 -9.82 12.58 5.45
N GLU A 97 -10.24 13.84 5.54
CA GLU A 97 -11.37 14.42 4.82
C GLU A 97 -11.07 14.53 3.31
N GLU A 98 -9.84 14.92 2.96
CA GLU A 98 -9.37 14.91 1.57
C GLU A 98 -9.29 13.49 1.02
N ILE A 99 -8.78 12.51 1.79
CA ILE A 99 -8.76 11.09 1.39
C ILE A 99 -10.19 10.58 1.14
N ALA A 100 -11.12 10.85 2.05
CA ALA A 100 -12.52 10.48 1.90
C ALA A 100 -13.16 11.13 0.66
N SER A 101 -12.80 12.38 0.35
CA SER A 101 -13.24 13.08 -0.85
C SER A 101 -12.69 12.40 -2.12
N CYS A 102 -11.42 11.99 -2.14
CA CYS A 102 -10.84 11.23 -3.25
C CYS A 102 -11.54 9.89 -3.45
N MET A 103 -11.81 9.13 -2.37
CA MET A 103 -12.55 7.87 -2.43
C MET A 103 -13.93 8.07 -3.06
N LYS A 104 -14.67 9.08 -2.59
CA LYS A 104 -15.99 9.42 -3.10
C LYS A 104 -15.95 9.74 -4.59
N VAL A 105 -15.06 10.65 -5.02
CA VAL A 105 -14.94 11.05 -6.43
C VAL A 105 -14.55 9.87 -7.31
N LYS A 106 -13.57 9.04 -6.90
CA LYS A 106 -13.15 7.85 -7.65
C LYS A 106 -14.35 6.94 -7.96
N TRP A 107 -15.15 6.62 -6.96
CA TRP A 107 -16.28 5.69 -7.12
C TRP A 107 -17.51 6.35 -7.78
N GLU A 108 -17.75 7.64 -7.60
CA GLU A 108 -18.78 8.39 -8.34
C GLU A 108 -18.48 8.49 -9.84
N LEU A 109 -17.20 8.51 -10.22
CA LEU A 109 -16.76 8.45 -11.62
C LEU A 109 -16.83 7.04 -12.23
N GLY A 110 -17.25 6.02 -11.46
CA GLY A 110 -17.30 4.63 -11.92
C GLY A 110 -15.91 3.97 -12.07
N LEU A 111 -14.86 4.56 -11.49
CA LEU A 111 -13.52 3.97 -11.49
C LEU A 111 -13.46 2.91 -10.40
N GLU A 112 -13.77 1.66 -10.77
CA GLU A 112 -13.73 0.50 -9.88
C GLU A 112 -12.34 0.29 -9.24
N GLY A 113 -12.31 -0.45 -8.13
CA GLY A 113 -11.11 -0.73 -7.36
C GLY A 113 -10.96 0.10 -6.09
N GLY A 114 -10.03 -0.34 -5.26
CA GLY A 114 -9.66 0.24 -3.99
C GLY A 114 -8.62 1.34 -4.12
N MET A 115 -8.04 1.69 -2.97
CA MET A 115 -6.94 2.65 -2.84
C MET A 115 -6.03 2.19 -1.70
N VAL A 116 -4.73 2.45 -1.82
CA VAL A 116 -3.76 2.24 -0.73
C VAL A 116 -3.51 3.57 -0.05
N ILE A 117 -3.76 3.62 1.26
CA ILE A 117 -3.46 4.77 2.11
C ILE A 117 -2.26 4.37 2.96
N ALA A 118 -1.09 4.72 2.48
CA ALA A 118 0.19 4.50 3.12
C ALA A 118 0.37 5.48 4.29
N ASN A 119 0.25 4.98 5.51
CA ASN A 119 0.44 5.71 6.75
C ASN A 119 1.71 5.19 7.44
N PRO A 120 2.83 5.95 7.48
CA PRO A 120 4.07 5.48 8.06
C PRO A 120 3.91 5.13 9.55
N VAL A 121 4.72 4.19 10.01
CA VAL A 121 4.89 3.93 11.45
C VAL A 121 5.34 5.21 12.16
N LEU A 122 5.04 5.34 13.46
CA LEU A 122 5.56 6.46 14.23
C LEU A 122 7.09 6.40 14.27
N ARG A 123 7.75 7.56 14.19
CA ARG A 123 9.22 7.64 14.15
C ARG A 123 9.88 7.00 15.38
N GLU A 124 9.22 7.06 16.52
CA GLU A 124 9.68 6.44 17.79
C GLU A 124 9.54 4.92 17.82
N ASP A 125 8.67 4.35 16.98
CA ASP A 125 8.45 2.91 16.84
C ASP A 125 9.17 2.34 15.59
N ALA A 126 9.82 3.19 14.80
CA ALA A 126 10.50 2.80 13.57
C ALA A 126 11.77 2.00 13.88
N MET A 127 11.98 0.92 13.14
CA MET A 127 13.20 0.13 13.21
C MET A 127 14.29 0.70 12.30
N ASP A 128 15.53 0.29 12.54
CA ASP A 128 16.66 0.59 11.68
C ASP A 128 16.54 -0.18 10.35
N GLU A 129 16.72 0.52 9.23
CA GLU A 129 16.61 -0.06 7.88
C GLU A 129 17.66 -1.13 7.62
N GLU A 130 18.90 -0.93 8.06
CA GLU A 130 19.99 -1.90 7.87
C GLU A 130 19.70 -3.18 8.64
N VAL A 131 19.16 -3.07 9.86
CA VAL A 131 18.77 -4.22 10.69
C VAL A 131 17.67 -5.04 10.03
N ILE A 132 16.67 -4.38 9.42
CA ILE A 132 15.60 -5.07 8.70
C ILE A 132 16.12 -5.75 7.44
N GLU A 133 16.93 -5.05 6.63
CA GLU A 133 17.49 -5.63 5.41
C GLU A 133 18.42 -6.81 5.69
N GLU A 134 19.29 -6.73 6.70
CA GLU A 134 20.14 -7.85 7.13
C GLU A 134 19.29 -9.05 7.59
N ALA A 135 18.23 -8.81 8.36
CA ALA A 135 17.34 -9.88 8.81
C ALA A 135 16.58 -10.56 7.67
N ILE A 136 16.28 -9.85 6.58
CA ILE A 136 15.54 -10.38 5.42
C ILE A 136 16.48 -11.10 4.45
N LEU A 137 17.62 -10.50 4.13
CA LEU A 137 18.55 -11.03 3.13
C LEU A 137 19.46 -12.12 3.71
N GLY A 138 19.65 -12.12 5.03
CA GLY A 138 20.64 -12.93 5.70
C GLY A 138 22.06 -12.38 5.53
N PRO A 139 23.04 -12.93 6.28
CA PRO A 139 24.46 -12.56 6.17
C PRO A 139 25.10 -13.01 4.85
#